data_AF-A0A352WUQ3-F1
#
_entry.id   AF-A0A352WUQ3-F1
#
_cell.length_a   1.000
_cell.length_b   1.000
_cell.length_c   1.000
_cell.angle_alpha   90.00
_cell.angle_beta   90.00
_cell.angle_gamma   90.00
#
_symmetry.space_group_name_H-M   'P 1'
#
loop_
_entity.id
_entity.type
_entity.pdbx_description
1 polymer ?
#
loop_
_entity_poly.entity_id
_entity_poly.type
_entity_poly.pdbx_seq_one_letter_code
_entity_poly.pdbx_strand_id
1 'polypeptide(L)' 'TTTIPMLPPQKSLFDMKIRVFLDACKNGTPSPIPSDQIIINQAIIDGINKSAKLKKEIEIVIPEI' A
#
# COMPACT_ATOMS: atom_id res chain seq x y z
N THR A 1 16.40 -3.98 -18.08
CA THR A 1 15.29 -3.67 -17.15
C THR A 1 15.41 -4.62 -15.99
N THR A 2 15.42 -4.14 -14.75
CA THR A 2 15.45 -5.04 -13.58
C THR A 2 14.08 -5.69 -13.44
N THR A 3 14.02 -7.01 -13.59
CA THR A 3 12.80 -7.78 -13.34
C THR A 3 12.73 -8.10 -11.85
N ILE A 4 11.65 -7.68 -11.19
CA ILE A 4 11.40 -8.07 -9.80
C ILE A 4 11.01 -9.55 -9.82
N PRO A 5 11.71 -10.44 -9.09
CA PRO A 5 11.33 -11.83 -9.03
C PRO A 5 9.93 -11.96 -8.42
N MET A 6 9.02 -12.59 -9.15
CA MET A 6 7.68 -12.92 -8.67
C MET A 6 7.42 -14.40 -8.85
N LEU A 7 6.76 -15.00 -7.86
CA LEU A 7 6.16 -16.33 -8.04
C LEU A 7 5.12 -16.24 -9.16
N PRO A 8 5.11 -17.18 -10.12
CA PRO A 8 4.13 -17.17 -11.20
C PRO A 8 2.73 -17.31 -10.59
N PRO A 9 1.84 -16.31 -10.78
CA PRO A 9 0.55 -16.33 -10.11
C PRO A 9 -0.39 -17.29 -10.87
N GLN A 10 -1.11 -18.13 -10.14
CA GLN A 10 -2.08 -19.08 -10.75
C GLN A 10 -3.26 -18.37 -11.42
N LYS A 11 -3.54 -17.13 -11.01
CA LYS A 11 -4.58 -16.23 -11.55
C LYS A 11 -4.05 -14.80 -11.53
N SER A 12 -4.71 -13.89 -12.24
CA SER A 12 -4.45 -12.45 -12.16
C SER A 12 -4.43 -11.98 -10.69
N LEU A 13 -3.32 -11.35 -10.28
CA LEU A 13 -3.21 -10.77 -8.94
C LEU A 13 -4.28 -9.71 -8.70
N PHE A 14 -4.66 -8.98 -9.76
CA PHE A 14 -5.72 -7.99 -9.71
C PHE A 14 -7.07 -8.63 -9.38
N ASP A 15 -7.44 -9.69 -10.11
CA ASP A 15 -8.71 -10.39 -9.91
C ASP A 15 -8.79 -10.98 -8.50
N MET A 16 -7.69 -11.54 -8.01
CA MET A 16 -7.62 -12.07 -6.64
C MET A 16 -7.81 -10.97 -5.59
N LYS A 17 -7.20 -9.79 -5.79
CA LYS A 17 -7.37 -8.66 -4.86
C LYS A 17 -8.81 -8.15 -4.84
N ILE A 18 -9.45 -8.01 -6.01
CA ILE A 18 -10.87 -7.61 -6.09
C ILE A 18 -11.77 -8.65 -5.43
N ARG A 19 -11.53 -9.94 -5.66
CA ARG A 19 -12.33 -11.02 -5.07
C ARG A 19 -12.30 -11.00 -3.55
N VAL A 20 -11.12 -10.90 -2.95
CA VAL A 20 -10.96 -10.88 -1.49
C VAL A 20 -11.67 -9.67 -0.87
N PHE A 21 -11.61 -8.50 -1.53
CA PHE A 21 -12.35 -7.33 -1.07
C PHE A 21 -13.88 -7.54 -1.13
N LEU A 22 -14.41 -8.07 -2.24
CA LEU A 22 -15.85 -8.36 -2.38
C LEU A 22 -16.34 -9.41 -1.36
N ASP A 23 -15.52 -10.42 -1.07
CA ASP A 23 -15.84 -11.42 -0.06
C ASP A 23 -15.94 -10.81 1.35
N ALA A 24 -15.07 -9.85 1.66
CA ALA A 24 -15.15 -9.13 2.92
C ALA A 24 -16.44 -8.31 3.03
N CYS A 25 -16.83 -7.60 1.97
CA CYS A 25 -18.10 -6.88 1.93
C CYS A 25 -19.30 -7.82 2.08
N LYS A 26 -19.31 -8.94 1.35
CA LYS A 26 -20.41 -9.92 1.36
C LYS A 26 -20.59 -10.56 2.73
N ASN A 27 -19.49 -10.89 3.39
CA ASN A 27 -19.49 -11.65 4.65
C ASN A 27 -19.42 -10.75 5.90
N GLY A 28 -19.33 -9.43 5.73
CA GLY A 28 -19.17 -8.47 6.84
C GLY A 28 -17.87 -8.66 7.62
N THR A 29 -16.83 -9.22 7.00
CA THR A 29 -15.52 -9.41 7.65
C THR A 29 -14.67 -8.15 7.54
N PRO A 30 -13.62 -7.98 8.38
CA PRO A 30 -12.69 -6.86 8.26
C PRO A 30 -12.11 -6.72 6.84
N SER A 31 -11.80 -5.48 6.48
CA SER A 31 -11.11 -5.18 5.22
C SER A 31 -9.82 -6.00 5.11
N PRO A 32 -9.53 -6.61 3.95
CA PRO A 32 -8.28 -7.34 3.75
C PRO A 32 -7.05 -6.42 3.68
N ILE A 33 -7.29 -5.11 3.63
CA ILE A 33 -6.27 -4.07 3.59
C ILE A 33 -6.45 -3.20 4.84
N PRO A 34 -5.51 -3.21 5.80
CA PRO A 34 -5.59 -2.39 7.00
C PRO A 34 -5.33 -0.92 6.65
N SER A 35 -6.23 -0.03 7.07
CA SER A 35 -6.16 1.41 6.78
C SER A 35 -4.91 2.07 7.35
N ASP A 36 -4.40 1.61 8.48
CA ASP A 36 -3.22 2.18 9.13
C ASP A 36 -1.98 2.08 8.22
N GLN A 37 -1.85 0.97 7.49
CA GLN A 37 -0.76 0.80 6.52
C GLN A 37 -0.91 1.75 5.31
N ILE A 38 -2.13 2.13 4.95
CA ILE A 38 -2.36 3.11 3.88
C ILE A 38 -1.85 4.49 4.30
N ILE A 39 -2.04 4.88 5.56
CA ILE A 39 -1.57 6.16 6.08
C ILE A 39 -0.04 6.20 6.13
N ILE A 40 0.61 5.11 6.53
CA ILE A 40 2.07 4.98 6.48
C ILE A 40 2.58 5.17 5.05
N ASN A 41 1.99 4.49 4.06
CA ASN A 41 2.39 4.60 2.66
C ASN A 41 2.24 6.03 2.14
N GLN A 42 1.16 6.73 2.50
CA GLN A 42 0.96 8.12 2.10
C GLN A 42 1.97 9.07 2.75
N ALA A 43 2.29 8.88 4.02
CA ALA A 43 3.32 9.66 4.72
C ALA A 43 4.70 9.50 4.06
N ILE A 44 5.05 8.28 3.65
CA ILE A 44 6.31 8.01 2.93
C ILE A 44 6.33 8.71 1.57
N ILE A 45 5.26 8.58 0.77
CA ILE A 45 5.18 9.19 -0.57
C ILE A 45 5.25 10.72 -0.48
N ASP A 46 4.53 11.32 0.48
CA ASP A 46 4.60 12.76 0.75
C ASP A 46 6.01 13.18 1.20
N GLY A 47 6.64 12.39 2.07
CA GLY A 47 8.02 12.61 2.50
C GLY A 47 9.03 12.60 1.35
N ILE A 48 8.91 11.67 0.41
CA ILE A 48 9.74 11.62 -0.82
C ILE A 48 9.57 12.93 -1.61
N ASN A 49 8.33 13.38 -1.81
CA ASN A 49 8.05 14.61 -2.55
C ASN A 49 8.62 15.86 -1.85
N LYS A 50 8.51 15.95 -0.53
CA LYS A 50 9.06 17.05 0.27
C LYS A 50 10.58 17.05 0.30
N SER A 51 11.19 15.88 0.51
CA SER A 51 12.65 15.69 0.48
C SER A 51 13.24 16.12 -0.87
N ALA A 52 12.63 15.68 -1.98
CA ALA A 52 13.07 16.03 -3.33
C ALA A 52 13.07 17.55 -3.58
N LYS A 53 12.06 18.28 -3.08
CA LYS A 53 11.98 19.75 -3.20
C LYS A 53 13.07 20.46 -2.38
N LEU A 54 13.39 19.94 -1.20
CA LEU A 54 14.38 20.53 -0.29
C LEU A 54 15.82 20.07 -0.59
N LYS A 55 16.00 19.03 -1.41
CA LYS A 55 17.29 18.41 -1.74
C LYS A 55 18.09 17.99 -0.51
N LYS A 56 17.40 17.57 0.54
CA LYS A 56 18.01 17.09 1.79
C LYS A 56 17.10 16.06 2.44
N GLU A 57 17.70 15.28 3.33
CA GLU A 57 16.95 14.37 4.19
C GLU A 57 15.97 15.15 5.08
N ILE A 58 14.82 14.52 5.34
CA ILE A 58 13.77 15.05 6.22
C ILE A 58 13.27 13.95 7.14
N GLU A 59 12.80 14.35 8.31
CA GLU A 59 12.05 13.48 9.20
C GLU A 59 10.59 13.36 8.72
N ILE A 60 10.04 12.15 8.76
CA ILE A 60 8.63 11.88 8.45
C ILE A 60 7.96 11.46 9.76
N VAL A 61 7.02 12.27 10.23
CA VAL A 61 6.21 11.95 11.41
C VAL A 61 4.94 11.25 10.94
N ILE A 62 4.76 10.00 11.34
CA ILE A 62 3.55 9.23 11.06
C ILE A 62 2.57 9.49 12.21
N PRO A 63 1.34 9.94 11.93
CA PRO A 63 0.33 10.13 12.97
C PRO A 63 -0.10 8.79 13.57
N GLU A 64 -0.26 8.73 14.88
CA GLU A 64 -0.96 7.62 15.56
C GLU A 64 -2.48 7.77 15.34
N ILE A 65 -3.18 6.66 15.14
CA ILE A 65 -4.61 6.58 14.80
C ILE A 65 -5.35 5.77 15.86
#